data_AF-A0A9D3B383-F1
#
_entry.id   AF-A0A9D3B383-F1
#
_cell.length_a   1.000
_cell.length_b   1.000
_cell.length_c   1.000
_cell.angle_alpha   90.00
_cell.angle_beta   90.00
_cell.angle_gamma   90.00
#
_symmetry.space_group_name_H-M   'P 1'
#
loop_
_entity.id
_entity.type
_entity.pdbx_description
1 polymer ?
#
loop_
_entity_poly.entity_id
_entity_poly.type
_entity_poly.pdbx_seq_one_letter_code
_entity_poly.pdbx_strand_id
1 'polypeptide(L)'
;MTENGIVCQINNTTVTLDPKKAIQDGVNFVSHAHFDHLPTKNGGTILASNETNQIATLRGFEMHNHVSALENFSLVDSGHILGSMGLLADDVFYTGDICTRNRGFLKGATVPKCKTLITECTFGLSEFAFPQIHEIEQQVNQIISECYSRGTPVILMGYQLGKAQTISQLFGHWDPLYYHDSVKSMNDLHRRLGVGLKDAMGHSEAEKLGLLDKKPWVMVSPMMSEKNSFVKHMKSKYGAMTVGFTGWAKSMRFPFGRKCDFSIPLSDHCDFNELTDMVLRSEAEKVYTIHGFVEEFAAHLRKLGVDAQPLREDSLDDFF
;
A
#
# COMPACT_ATOMS: atom_id res chain seq x y z
N MET A 1 5.38 18.67 -11.35
CA MET A 1 4.43 18.56 -10.21
C MET A 1 4.11 19.95 -9.72
N THR A 2 2.92 20.19 -9.20
CA THR A 2 2.56 21.44 -8.52
C THR A 2 2.60 21.23 -7.00
N GLU A 3 2.50 22.30 -6.21
CA GLU A 3 2.26 22.21 -4.77
C GLU A 3 1.02 21.35 -4.41
N ASN A 4 0.11 21.13 -5.36
CA ASN A 4 -1.12 20.38 -5.21
C ASN A 4 -1.11 19.00 -5.90
N GLY A 5 0.04 18.49 -6.36
CA GLY A 5 0.14 17.18 -7.02
C GLY A 5 0.40 17.26 -8.53
N ILE A 6 0.08 16.21 -9.28
CA ILE A 6 0.28 16.16 -10.74
C ILE A 6 -0.96 16.73 -11.42
N VAL A 7 -0.77 17.64 -12.37
CA VAL A 7 -1.85 18.24 -13.16
C VAL A 7 -1.65 17.86 -14.62
N CYS A 8 -2.71 17.38 -15.26
CA CYS A 8 -2.75 17.00 -16.67
C CYS A 8 -3.90 17.74 -17.36
N GLN A 9 -3.71 18.13 -18.61
CA GLN A 9 -4.81 18.50 -19.50
C GLN A 9 -5.21 17.28 -20.31
N ILE A 10 -6.42 16.78 -20.11
CA ILE A 10 -6.95 15.58 -20.76
C ILE A 10 -8.26 15.98 -21.43
N ASN A 11 -8.32 15.98 -22.77
CA ASN A 11 -9.52 16.38 -23.53
C ASN A 11 -10.11 17.75 -23.10
N ASN A 12 -9.28 18.77 -22.95
CA ASN A 12 -9.64 20.12 -22.44
C ASN A 12 -10.20 20.14 -21.01
N THR A 13 -10.04 19.05 -20.26
CA THR A 13 -10.39 18.97 -18.84
C THR A 13 -9.12 18.98 -18.01
N THR A 14 -9.07 19.86 -17.03
CA THR A 14 -8.00 19.84 -16.02
C THR A 14 -8.23 18.64 -15.10
N VAL A 15 -7.25 17.74 -15.07
CA VAL A 15 -7.25 16.55 -14.22
C VAL A 15 -6.09 16.63 -13.25
N THR A 16 -6.37 16.48 -11.97
CA THR A 16 -5.35 16.38 -10.92
C THR A 16 -5.26 14.96 -10.41
N LEU A 17 -4.05 14.45 -10.24
CA LEU A 17 -3.78 13.09 -9.80
C LEU A 17 -3.27 13.13 -8.35
N ASP A 18 -4.00 12.47 -7.45
CA ASP A 18 -3.79 12.44 -6.01
C ASP A 18 -3.52 13.81 -5.37
N PRO A 19 -4.41 14.80 -5.60
CA PRO A 19 -4.16 16.15 -5.14
C PRO A 19 -4.28 16.30 -3.62
N LYS A 20 -3.38 17.07 -3.00
CA LYS A 20 -3.53 17.45 -1.58
C LYS A 20 -4.74 18.36 -1.33
N LYS A 21 -5.08 19.18 -2.32
CA LYS A 21 -6.25 20.07 -2.34
C LYS A 21 -6.95 19.89 -3.68
N ALA A 22 -8.17 19.36 -3.66
CA ALA A 22 -8.94 19.20 -4.87
C ALA A 22 -9.31 20.57 -5.48
N ILE A 23 -9.18 20.69 -6.80
CA ILE A 23 -9.57 21.88 -7.56
C ILE A 23 -11.08 21.90 -7.80
N GLN A 24 -11.67 23.10 -7.92
CA GLN A 24 -13.11 23.27 -8.14
C GLN A 24 -13.50 22.95 -9.60
N ASP A 25 -12.77 23.51 -10.56
CA ASP A 25 -13.08 23.43 -11.99
C ASP A 25 -12.27 22.31 -12.67
N GLY A 26 -12.57 21.06 -12.34
CA GLY A 26 -11.92 19.90 -12.96
C GLY A 26 -12.24 18.56 -12.31
N VAL A 27 -11.45 17.54 -12.67
CA VAL A 27 -11.53 16.19 -12.12
C VAL A 27 -10.34 15.96 -11.20
N ASN A 28 -10.60 15.46 -10.00
CA ASN A 28 -9.60 15.14 -8.99
C ASN A 28 -9.59 13.62 -8.82
N PHE A 29 -8.61 12.96 -9.41
CA PHE A 29 -8.46 11.53 -9.28
C PHE A 29 -7.78 11.17 -7.96
N VAL A 30 -8.36 10.22 -7.22
CA VAL A 30 -7.78 9.65 -6.00
C VAL A 30 -7.55 8.16 -6.25
N SER A 31 -6.28 7.77 -6.38
CA SER A 31 -5.87 6.41 -6.69
C SER A 31 -6.28 5.44 -5.60
N HIS A 32 -6.02 5.79 -4.33
CA HIS A 32 -6.29 4.93 -3.19
C HIS A 32 -6.34 5.69 -1.87
N ALA A 33 -6.75 4.97 -0.82
CA ALA A 33 -7.09 5.55 0.47
C ALA A 33 -5.92 5.61 1.47
N HIS A 34 -4.65 5.72 1.06
CA HIS A 34 -3.56 6.10 1.98
C HIS A 34 -3.52 7.62 2.19
N PHE A 35 -2.99 8.07 3.33
CA PHE A 35 -3.07 9.50 3.71
C PHE A 35 -2.29 10.43 2.77
N ASP A 36 -1.26 9.90 2.13
CA ASP A 36 -0.44 10.62 1.17
C ASP A 36 -1.10 10.82 -0.19
N HIS A 37 -2.21 10.13 -0.46
CA HIS A 37 -2.99 10.26 -1.70
C HIS A 37 -4.36 10.93 -1.49
N LEU A 38 -4.83 10.99 -0.25
CA LEU A 38 -6.12 11.58 0.07
C LEU A 38 -6.08 13.13 0.07
N PRO A 39 -7.07 13.80 -0.54
CA PRO A 39 -7.21 15.23 -0.45
C PRO A 39 -7.62 15.65 0.96
N THR A 40 -7.00 16.73 1.45
CA THR A 40 -7.37 17.37 2.73
C THR A 40 -8.48 18.41 2.58
N LYS A 41 -8.75 18.83 1.34
CA LYS A 41 -9.82 19.76 0.99
C LYS A 41 -10.58 19.22 -0.21
N ASN A 42 -11.90 19.16 -0.08
CA ASN A 42 -12.81 18.83 -1.17
C ASN A 42 -12.84 19.94 -2.24
N GLY A 43 -13.17 19.54 -3.46
CA GLY A 43 -13.21 20.37 -4.66
C GLY A 43 -14.34 19.93 -5.57
N GLY A 44 -14.16 20.07 -6.89
CA GLY A 44 -15.05 19.58 -7.93
C GLY A 44 -15.21 18.06 -7.91
N THR A 45 -15.28 17.44 -9.09
CA THR A 45 -15.51 15.99 -9.17
C THR A 45 -14.32 15.24 -8.56
N ILE A 46 -14.59 14.29 -7.66
CA ILE A 46 -13.57 13.38 -7.11
C ILE A 46 -13.81 11.99 -7.69
N LEU A 47 -12.91 11.53 -8.56
CA LEU A 47 -12.97 10.22 -9.18
C LEU A 47 -12.15 9.20 -8.36
N ALA A 48 -12.81 8.19 -7.80
CA ALA A 48 -12.17 7.13 -7.03
C ALA A 48 -13.03 5.86 -7.00
N SER A 49 -12.47 4.69 -6.70
CA SER A 49 -13.30 3.49 -6.49
C SER A 49 -14.25 3.64 -5.28
N ASN A 50 -15.32 2.83 -5.25
CA ASN A 50 -16.25 2.81 -4.12
C ASN A 50 -15.56 2.33 -2.83
N GLU A 51 -14.64 1.38 -2.96
CA GLU A 51 -13.82 0.83 -1.88
C GLU A 51 -12.90 1.91 -1.30
N THR A 52 -12.20 2.67 -2.16
CA THR A 52 -11.36 3.80 -1.75
C THR A 52 -12.19 4.83 -0.97
N ASN A 53 -13.40 5.16 -1.42
CA ASN A 53 -14.28 6.09 -0.70
C ASN A 53 -14.72 5.58 0.68
N GLN A 54 -15.13 4.31 0.78
CA GLN A 54 -15.54 3.73 2.06
C GLN A 54 -14.37 3.59 3.05
N ILE A 55 -13.18 3.24 2.55
CA ILE A 55 -11.97 3.16 3.38
C ILE A 55 -11.53 4.56 3.83
N ALA A 56 -11.57 5.56 2.95
CA ALA A 56 -11.30 6.96 3.30
C ALA A 56 -12.25 7.43 4.41
N THR A 57 -13.55 7.15 4.27
CA THR A 57 -14.59 7.51 5.25
C THR A 57 -14.29 6.90 6.62
N LEU A 58 -13.95 5.60 6.67
CA LEU A 58 -13.57 4.93 7.93
C LEU A 58 -12.36 5.58 8.60
N ARG A 59 -11.46 6.18 7.81
CA ARG A 59 -10.25 6.86 8.26
C ARG A 59 -10.47 8.34 8.54
N GLY A 60 -11.71 8.83 8.47
CA GLY A 60 -12.09 10.21 8.78
C GLY A 60 -11.97 11.20 7.60
N PHE A 61 -11.92 10.70 6.36
CA PHE A 61 -11.84 11.51 5.15
C PHE A 61 -13.13 11.34 4.34
N GLU A 62 -13.85 12.43 4.13
CA GLU A 62 -15.07 12.43 3.31
C GLU A 62 -14.79 13.03 1.93
N MET A 63 -15.08 12.29 0.87
CA MET A 63 -15.03 12.77 -0.52
C MET A 63 -16.45 13.14 -0.97
N HIS A 64 -16.82 14.42 -0.84
CA HIS A 64 -18.22 14.87 -0.97
C HIS A 64 -18.78 14.75 -2.40
N ASN A 65 -17.96 15.03 -3.41
CA ASN A 65 -18.33 14.98 -4.83
C ASN A 65 -17.77 13.72 -5.50
N HIS A 66 -17.83 12.60 -4.78
CA HIS A 66 -17.30 11.31 -5.23
C HIS A 66 -18.13 10.72 -6.38
N VAL A 67 -17.44 10.25 -7.42
CA VAL A 67 -17.96 9.37 -8.47
C VAL A 67 -17.02 8.18 -8.66
N SER A 68 -17.57 7.02 -9.00
CA SER A 68 -16.79 5.80 -9.26
C SER A 68 -16.59 5.47 -10.74
N ALA A 69 -17.18 6.26 -11.62
CA ALA A 69 -16.96 6.20 -13.06
C ALA A 69 -17.19 7.59 -13.66
N LEU A 70 -16.43 7.90 -14.71
CA LEU A 70 -16.58 9.13 -15.47
C LEU A 70 -16.23 8.83 -16.94
N GLU A 71 -17.00 9.37 -17.87
CA GLU A 71 -16.78 9.15 -19.30
C GLU A 71 -15.36 9.60 -19.71
N ASN A 72 -14.71 8.85 -20.61
CA ASN A 72 -13.32 9.05 -21.06
C ASN A 72 -12.23 8.76 -20.02
N PHE A 73 -12.59 8.32 -18.81
CA PHE A 73 -11.66 7.92 -17.76
C PHE A 73 -11.83 6.44 -17.42
N SER A 74 -10.79 5.65 -17.64
CA SER A 74 -10.77 4.23 -17.31
C SER A 74 -10.01 3.99 -16.01
N LEU A 75 -10.69 3.42 -15.01
CA LEU A 75 -10.06 2.98 -13.77
C LEU A 75 -9.50 1.57 -13.96
N VAL A 76 -8.22 1.38 -13.63
CA VAL A 76 -7.50 0.10 -13.78
C VAL A 76 -6.98 -0.33 -12.42
N ASP A 77 -7.31 -1.55 -11.97
CA ASP A 77 -6.85 -2.06 -10.67
C ASP A 77 -5.32 -2.05 -10.57
N SER A 78 -4.78 -1.32 -9.59
CA SER A 78 -3.33 -1.20 -9.37
C SER A 78 -2.74 -2.29 -8.46
N GLY A 79 -3.57 -3.17 -7.91
CA GLY A 79 -3.14 -4.29 -7.06
C GLY A 79 -2.45 -3.87 -5.75
N HIS A 80 -2.45 -2.59 -5.38
CA HIS A 80 -1.73 -2.05 -4.23
C HIS A 80 -2.46 -2.25 -2.89
N ILE A 81 -3.74 -1.90 -2.82
CA ILE A 81 -4.64 -2.21 -1.69
C ILE A 81 -6.05 -2.47 -2.20
N LEU A 82 -6.97 -2.90 -1.33
CA LEU A 82 -8.37 -3.05 -1.75
C LEU A 82 -8.90 -1.69 -2.27
N GLY A 83 -9.36 -1.67 -3.52
CA GLY A 83 -9.91 -0.47 -4.15
C GLY A 83 -8.89 0.43 -4.83
N SER A 84 -7.59 0.14 -4.78
CA SER A 84 -6.59 0.98 -5.43
C SER A 84 -6.71 0.91 -6.95
N MET A 85 -6.80 2.07 -7.59
CA MET A 85 -6.92 2.21 -9.03
C MET A 85 -5.80 3.09 -9.57
N GLY A 86 -5.30 2.77 -10.76
CA GLY A 86 -4.69 3.71 -11.68
C GLY A 86 -5.74 4.33 -12.62
N LEU A 87 -5.36 5.41 -13.29
CA LEU A 87 -6.20 6.16 -14.22
C LEU A 87 -5.61 6.11 -15.62
N LEU A 88 -6.34 5.56 -16.58
CA LEU A 88 -6.03 5.61 -18.00
C LEU A 88 -6.98 6.60 -18.71
N ALA A 89 -6.42 7.64 -19.30
CA ALA A 89 -7.16 8.60 -20.13
C ALA A 89 -6.23 9.30 -21.13
N ASP A 90 -6.70 9.48 -22.37
CA ASP A 90 -5.95 10.11 -23.47
C ASP A 90 -4.52 9.55 -23.66
N ASP A 91 -4.40 8.21 -23.65
CA ASP A 91 -3.14 7.46 -23.70
C ASP A 91 -2.12 7.77 -22.59
N VAL A 92 -2.52 8.48 -21.55
CA VAL A 92 -1.77 8.67 -20.31
C VAL A 92 -2.28 7.67 -19.27
N PHE A 93 -1.38 6.84 -18.74
CA PHE A 93 -1.66 5.96 -17.61
C PHE A 93 -0.92 6.43 -16.37
N TYR A 94 -1.67 6.82 -15.35
CA TYR A 94 -1.17 7.08 -14.00
C TYR A 94 -1.43 5.89 -13.10
N THR A 95 -0.38 5.33 -12.50
CA THR A 95 -0.54 4.09 -11.72
C THR A 95 -1.07 4.31 -10.30
N GLY A 96 -0.85 5.49 -9.72
CA GLY A 96 -0.79 5.62 -8.26
C GLY A 96 0.30 4.71 -7.69
N ASP A 97 0.07 4.18 -6.49
CA ASP A 97 0.86 3.05 -5.99
C ASP A 97 0.42 1.75 -6.67
N ILE A 98 1.38 0.89 -7.03
CA ILE A 98 1.11 -0.28 -7.87
C ILE A 98 1.86 -1.53 -7.38
N CYS A 99 1.21 -2.69 -7.50
CA CYS A 99 1.84 -3.99 -7.31
C CYS A 99 1.33 -4.99 -8.35
N THR A 100 2.24 -5.52 -9.18
CA THR A 100 1.92 -6.51 -10.23
C THR A 100 1.91 -7.95 -9.73
N ARG A 101 2.20 -8.17 -8.45
CA ARG A 101 2.24 -9.50 -7.82
C ARG A 101 1.00 -9.80 -7.02
N ASN A 102 0.49 -11.02 -7.23
CA ASN A 102 -0.56 -11.60 -6.40
C ASN A 102 -0.06 -11.78 -4.96
N ARG A 103 -0.84 -11.32 -3.98
CA ARG A 103 -0.58 -11.58 -2.55
C ARG A 103 -1.88 -11.58 -1.77
N GLY A 104 -2.09 -12.63 -0.98
CA GLY A 104 -3.35 -12.82 -0.27
C GLY A 104 -4.55 -12.78 -1.24
N PHE A 105 -5.45 -11.81 -1.05
CA PHE A 105 -6.70 -11.63 -1.76
C PHE A 105 -6.54 -10.65 -2.94
N LEU A 106 -5.42 -9.93 -2.99
CA LEU A 106 -5.13 -8.95 -4.03
C LEU A 106 -4.53 -9.67 -5.23
N LYS A 107 -5.17 -9.46 -6.39
CA LYS A 107 -4.58 -9.80 -7.68
C LYS A 107 -3.58 -8.72 -8.07
N GLY A 108 -2.51 -9.12 -8.74
CA GLY A 108 -1.54 -8.19 -9.30
C GLY A 108 -2.14 -7.35 -10.41
N ALA A 109 -1.71 -6.09 -10.50
CA ALA A 109 -2.13 -5.16 -11.53
C ALA A 109 -1.90 -5.72 -12.94
N THR A 110 -2.89 -5.54 -13.82
CA THR A 110 -2.72 -5.74 -15.25
C THR A 110 -2.47 -4.39 -15.90
N VAL A 111 -1.26 -4.20 -16.38
CA VAL A 111 -0.79 -2.92 -16.91
C VAL A 111 -1.31 -2.75 -18.35
N PRO A 112 -2.05 -1.67 -18.65
CA PRO A 112 -2.51 -1.38 -20.00
C PRO A 112 -1.36 -0.88 -20.88
N LYS A 113 -1.52 -1.00 -22.19
CA LYS A 113 -0.70 -0.23 -23.13
C LYS A 113 -1.06 1.25 -23.04
N CYS A 114 -0.07 2.12 -23.10
CA CYS A 114 -0.25 3.57 -23.08
C CYS A 114 0.90 4.26 -23.81
N LYS A 115 0.74 5.53 -24.17
CA LYS A 115 1.81 6.33 -24.77
C LYS A 115 2.69 6.96 -23.69
N THR A 116 2.06 7.48 -22.64
CA THR A 116 2.74 8.08 -21.50
C THR A 116 2.39 7.33 -20.23
N LEU A 117 3.41 6.82 -19.53
CA LEU A 117 3.26 6.19 -18.22
C LEU A 117 3.76 7.14 -17.12
N ILE A 118 2.95 7.35 -16.09
CA ILE A 118 3.35 8.04 -14.85
C ILE A 118 3.26 7.01 -13.72
N THR A 119 4.41 6.63 -13.15
CA THR A 119 4.48 5.53 -12.18
C THR A 119 5.33 5.83 -10.95
N GLU A 120 4.91 5.28 -9.81
CA GLU A 120 5.72 5.23 -8.60
C GLU A 120 7.02 4.44 -8.80
N CYS A 121 8.01 4.69 -7.93
CA CYS A 121 9.26 3.93 -7.87
C CYS A 121 9.80 3.85 -6.44
N THR A 122 8.91 3.54 -5.48
CA THR A 122 9.22 3.43 -4.05
C THR A 122 10.43 2.54 -3.81
N PHE A 123 10.52 1.45 -4.59
CA PHE A 123 11.61 0.47 -4.57
C PHE A 123 12.42 0.45 -5.87
N GLY A 124 12.65 1.63 -6.47
CA GLY A 124 13.39 1.82 -7.72
C GLY A 124 14.90 1.53 -7.70
N LEU A 125 15.43 0.88 -6.66
CA LEU A 125 16.81 0.41 -6.62
C LEU A 125 16.86 -1.12 -6.76
N SER A 126 17.80 -1.63 -7.56
CA SER A 126 18.01 -3.07 -7.80
C SER A 126 18.24 -3.92 -6.54
N GLU A 127 18.63 -3.32 -5.40
CA GLU A 127 18.73 -4.03 -4.12
C GLU A 127 17.36 -4.49 -3.58
N PHE A 128 16.27 -3.86 -4.01
CA PHE A 128 14.90 -4.22 -3.69
C PHE A 128 14.34 -5.25 -4.66
N ALA A 129 14.91 -6.44 -4.62
CA ALA A 129 14.30 -7.66 -5.17
C ALA A 129 13.69 -8.46 -4.01
N PHE A 130 12.35 -8.54 -3.97
CA PHE A 130 11.64 -9.16 -2.84
C PHE A 130 11.58 -10.69 -3.00
N PRO A 131 11.64 -11.44 -1.89
CA PRO A 131 11.42 -12.88 -1.93
C PRO A 131 9.99 -13.20 -2.35
N GLN A 132 9.78 -14.42 -2.82
CA GLN A 132 8.46 -14.90 -3.18
C GLN A 132 7.56 -15.00 -1.94
N ILE A 133 6.25 -14.81 -2.12
CA ILE A 133 5.29 -14.81 -1.00
C ILE A 133 5.34 -16.13 -0.21
N HIS A 134 5.51 -17.27 -0.89
CA HIS A 134 5.59 -18.57 -0.21
C HIS A 134 6.85 -18.72 0.66
N GLU A 135 7.97 -18.10 0.29
CA GLU A 135 9.19 -18.08 1.11
C GLU A 135 8.98 -17.24 2.37
N ILE A 136 8.27 -16.11 2.24
CA ILE A 136 7.87 -15.26 3.36
C ILE A 136 6.94 -16.04 4.31
N GLU A 137 5.93 -16.72 3.78
CA GLU A 137 5.01 -17.52 4.58
C GLU A 137 5.75 -18.63 5.33
N GLN A 138 6.63 -19.37 4.66
CA GLN A 138 7.44 -20.42 5.30
C GLN A 138 8.29 -19.85 6.43
N GLN A 139 9.01 -18.76 6.18
CA GLN A 139 9.88 -18.13 7.19
C GLN A 139 9.08 -17.67 8.41
N VAL A 140 7.96 -17.00 8.20
CA VAL A 140 7.13 -16.47 9.30
C VAL A 140 6.44 -17.60 10.06
N ASN A 141 5.94 -18.63 9.37
CA ASN A 141 5.36 -19.80 10.03
C ASN A 141 6.39 -20.51 10.91
N GLN A 142 7.66 -20.59 10.49
CA GLN A 142 8.72 -21.12 11.34
C GLN A 142 8.92 -20.25 12.59
N ILE A 143 9.01 -18.92 12.43
CA ILE A 143 9.15 -17.99 13.57
C ILE A 143 7.98 -18.16 14.56
N ILE A 144 6.74 -18.18 14.05
CA ILE A 144 5.54 -18.35 14.89
C ILE A 144 5.57 -19.71 15.60
N SER A 145 5.90 -20.79 14.88
CA SER A 145 5.99 -22.15 15.45
C SER A 145 7.00 -22.24 16.59
N GLU A 146 8.18 -21.65 16.44
CA GLU A 146 9.22 -21.65 17.48
C GLU A 146 8.83 -20.80 18.69
N CYS A 147 8.12 -19.68 18.49
CA CYS A 147 7.56 -18.90 19.57
C CYS A 147 6.46 -19.69 20.31
N TYR A 148 5.57 -20.36 19.57
CA TYR A 148 4.51 -21.18 20.13
C TYR A 148 5.04 -22.34 20.98
N SER A 149 6.10 -23.02 20.53
CA SER A 149 6.72 -24.11 21.31
C SER A 149 7.32 -23.64 22.64
N ARG A 150 7.56 -22.33 22.79
CA ARG A 150 8.05 -21.68 24.01
C ARG A 150 6.93 -20.96 24.80
N GLY A 151 5.66 -21.09 24.37
CA GLY A 151 4.53 -20.37 24.95
C GLY A 151 4.63 -18.85 24.78
N THR A 152 5.38 -18.37 23.79
CA THR A 152 5.64 -16.95 23.53
C THR A 152 4.64 -16.40 22.51
N PRO A 153 3.87 -15.35 22.84
CA PRO A 153 2.99 -14.70 21.88
C PRO A 153 3.73 -13.97 20.76
N VAL A 154 3.07 -13.81 19.62
CA VAL A 154 3.66 -13.14 18.44
C VAL A 154 2.74 -12.03 17.95
N ILE A 155 3.30 -10.85 17.70
CA ILE A 155 2.61 -9.71 17.10
C ILE A 155 3.15 -9.49 15.69
N LEU A 156 2.29 -9.70 14.69
CA LEU A 156 2.56 -9.46 13.28
C LEU A 156 2.16 -8.01 12.94
N MET A 157 3.14 -7.18 12.56
CA MET A 157 2.95 -5.75 12.39
C MET A 157 3.09 -5.30 10.94
N GLY A 158 2.04 -4.67 10.40
CA GLY A 158 2.03 -4.04 9.08
C GLY A 158 1.19 -2.77 9.10
N TYR A 159 1.26 -1.90 8.08
CA TYR A 159 0.39 -0.72 8.01
C TYR A 159 -1.09 -1.08 8.21
N GLN A 160 -1.82 -0.24 8.95
CA GLN A 160 -3.21 -0.50 9.35
C GLN A 160 -4.13 -0.82 8.16
N LEU A 161 -3.92 -0.12 7.03
CA LEU A 161 -4.56 -0.35 5.75
C LEU A 161 -3.55 -0.97 4.78
N GLY A 162 -3.96 -2.05 4.10
CA GLY A 162 -3.18 -2.77 3.10
C GLY A 162 -2.46 -3.96 3.73
N LYS A 163 -1.27 -3.72 4.29
CA LYS A 163 -0.40 -4.78 4.79
C LYS A 163 -1.04 -5.61 5.89
N ALA A 164 -1.72 -5.00 6.86
CA ALA A 164 -2.36 -5.73 7.95
C ALA A 164 -3.42 -6.72 7.46
N GLN A 165 -4.17 -6.38 6.41
CA GLN A 165 -5.17 -7.28 5.82
C GLN A 165 -4.49 -8.44 5.07
N THR A 166 -3.41 -8.17 4.34
CA THR A 166 -2.60 -9.20 3.68
C THR A 166 -2.05 -10.18 4.72
N ILE A 167 -1.42 -9.68 5.79
CA ILE A 167 -0.93 -10.49 6.92
C ILE A 167 -2.07 -11.30 7.56
N SER A 168 -3.24 -10.68 7.78
CA SER A 168 -4.40 -11.34 8.37
C SER A 168 -4.89 -12.53 7.56
N GLN A 169 -4.73 -12.49 6.24
CA GLN A 169 -5.09 -13.61 5.39
C GLN A 169 -4.01 -14.68 5.34
N LEU A 170 -2.73 -14.30 5.13
CA LEU A 170 -1.62 -15.25 5.03
C LEU A 170 -1.45 -16.07 6.32
N PHE A 171 -1.60 -15.42 7.48
CA PHE A 171 -1.35 -16.03 8.78
C PHE A 171 -2.62 -16.24 9.61
N GLY A 172 -3.80 -16.10 9.01
CA GLY A 172 -5.09 -16.25 9.69
C GLY A 172 -5.38 -17.67 10.18
N HIS A 173 -4.61 -18.66 9.71
CA HIS A 173 -4.73 -20.07 10.10
C HIS A 173 -4.16 -20.38 11.50
N TRP A 174 -3.40 -19.46 12.11
CA TRP A 174 -2.94 -19.61 13.49
C TRP A 174 -4.06 -19.31 14.49
N ASP A 175 -4.06 -20.01 15.61
CA ASP A 175 -5.02 -19.86 16.71
C ASP A 175 -4.34 -19.98 18.08
N PRO A 176 -4.75 -19.20 19.10
CA PRO A 176 -5.75 -18.12 19.03
C PRO A 176 -5.25 -16.90 18.24
N LEU A 177 -6.12 -16.33 17.40
CA LEU A 177 -5.86 -15.10 16.65
C LEU A 177 -6.61 -13.91 17.27
N TYR A 178 -5.91 -12.79 17.40
CA TYR A 178 -6.47 -11.50 17.80
C TYR A 178 -6.08 -10.41 16.81
N TYR A 179 -6.82 -9.31 16.82
CA TYR A 179 -6.48 -8.11 16.08
C TYR A 179 -6.31 -6.93 17.04
N HIS A 180 -5.33 -6.06 16.77
CA HIS A 180 -5.41 -4.71 17.30
C HIS A 180 -6.71 -4.04 16.83
N ASP A 181 -7.35 -3.22 17.65
CA ASP A 181 -8.73 -2.77 17.40
C ASP A 181 -8.85 -1.97 16.09
N SER A 182 -7.81 -1.20 15.74
CA SER A 182 -7.77 -0.45 14.49
C SER A 182 -7.63 -1.35 13.24
N VAL A 183 -6.97 -2.50 13.38
CA VAL A 183 -6.89 -3.54 12.32
C VAL A 183 -8.19 -4.31 12.27
N LYS A 184 -8.81 -4.62 13.42
CA LYS A 184 -10.15 -5.23 13.47
C LYS A 184 -11.16 -4.38 12.69
N SER A 185 -11.25 -3.08 13.00
CA SER A 185 -12.16 -2.16 12.30
C SER A 185 -11.95 -2.16 10.78
N MET A 186 -10.69 -2.16 10.35
CA MET A 186 -10.35 -2.22 8.92
C MET A 186 -10.69 -3.58 8.29
N ASN A 187 -10.39 -4.70 8.96
CA ASN A 187 -10.74 -6.04 8.52
C ASN A 187 -12.27 -6.24 8.46
N ASP A 188 -13.01 -5.69 9.43
CA ASP A 188 -14.48 -5.72 9.45
C ASP A 188 -15.06 -4.99 8.23
N LEU A 189 -14.48 -3.85 7.83
CA LEU A 189 -14.84 -3.18 6.57
C LEU A 189 -14.49 -4.02 5.34
N HIS A 190 -13.29 -4.60 5.28
CA HIS A 190 -12.88 -5.46 4.17
C HIS A 190 -13.83 -6.66 3.99
N ARG A 191 -14.30 -7.26 5.10
CA ARG A 191 -15.32 -8.33 5.04
C ARG A 191 -16.65 -7.84 4.50
N ARG A 192 -17.11 -6.63 4.88
CA ARG A 192 -18.32 -6.02 4.29
C ARG A 192 -18.17 -5.73 2.79
N LEU A 193 -16.94 -5.47 2.33
CA LEU A 193 -16.58 -5.30 0.92
C LEU A 193 -16.29 -6.63 0.20
N GLY A 194 -16.57 -7.78 0.83
CA GLY A 194 -16.49 -9.10 0.19
C GLY A 194 -15.15 -9.81 0.29
N VAL A 195 -14.19 -9.29 1.07
CA VAL A 195 -12.90 -9.97 1.29
C VAL A 195 -13.04 -11.04 2.38
N GLY A 196 -12.64 -12.28 2.06
CA GLY A 196 -12.67 -13.43 2.97
C GLY A 196 -11.57 -13.43 4.05
N LEU A 197 -11.54 -12.43 4.91
CA LEU A 197 -10.66 -12.42 6.09
C LEU A 197 -11.30 -13.18 7.25
N LYS A 198 -10.50 -13.89 8.06
CA LYS A 198 -10.99 -14.53 9.30
C LYS A 198 -11.53 -13.47 10.26
N ASP A 199 -12.64 -13.76 10.94
CA ASP A 199 -13.09 -12.91 12.05
C ASP A 199 -12.36 -13.28 13.33
N ALA A 200 -11.92 -12.25 14.05
CA ALA A 200 -11.19 -12.39 15.29
C ALA A 200 -11.50 -11.21 16.22
N MET A 201 -11.32 -11.46 17.51
CA MET A 201 -11.59 -10.51 18.58
C MET A 201 -10.54 -9.39 18.61
N GLY A 202 -10.98 -8.19 19.01
CA GLY A 202 -10.10 -7.04 19.23
C GLY A 202 -9.27 -7.19 20.52
N HIS A 203 -8.05 -6.66 20.53
CA HIS A 203 -7.11 -6.83 21.63
C HIS A 203 -7.63 -6.27 22.96
N SER A 204 -8.37 -5.15 22.95
CA SER A 204 -8.91 -4.54 24.16
C SER A 204 -9.93 -5.46 24.83
N GLU A 205 -10.77 -6.11 24.04
CA GLU A 205 -11.75 -7.08 24.54
C GLU A 205 -11.06 -8.36 25.03
N ALA A 206 -10.10 -8.88 24.26
CA ALA A 206 -9.33 -10.05 24.64
C ALA A 206 -8.55 -9.85 25.95
N GLU A 207 -7.96 -8.65 26.14
CA GLU A 207 -7.28 -8.29 27.38
C GLU A 207 -8.26 -8.18 28.55
N LYS A 208 -9.40 -7.49 28.37
CA LYS A 208 -10.44 -7.37 29.40
C LYS A 208 -10.97 -8.72 29.88
N LEU A 209 -11.08 -9.68 28.96
CA LEU A 209 -11.54 -11.04 29.25
C LEU A 209 -10.44 -11.97 29.79
N GLY A 210 -9.21 -11.48 29.97
CA GLY A 210 -8.06 -12.28 30.43
C GLY A 210 -7.62 -13.35 29.43
N LEU A 211 -8.00 -13.23 28.15
CA LEU A 211 -7.64 -14.21 27.13
C LEU A 211 -6.18 -14.08 26.72
N LEU A 212 -5.61 -12.87 26.76
CA LEU A 212 -4.19 -12.66 26.43
C LEU A 212 -3.22 -13.25 27.48
N ASP A 213 -3.70 -13.56 28.69
CA ASP A 213 -2.94 -14.30 29.70
C ASP A 213 -2.80 -15.79 29.35
N LYS A 214 -3.67 -16.32 28.47
CA LYS A 214 -3.63 -17.71 27.96
C LYS A 214 -2.73 -17.79 26.72
N LYS A 215 -1.43 -17.86 26.95
CA LYS A 215 -0.40 -17.92 25.90
C LYS A 215 -0.21 -19.34 25.36
N PRO A 216 0.27 -19.53 24.11
CA PRO A 216 0.61 -18.49 23.13
C PRO A 216 -0.62 -18.01 22.34
N TRP A 217 -0.45 -16.90 21.61
CA TRP A 217 -1.43 -16.37 20.65
C TRP A 217 -0.71 -15.58 19.56
N VAL A 218 -1.38 -15.39 18.42
CA VAL A 218 -0.95 -14.46 17.36
C VAL A 218 -1.84 -13.22 17.39
N MET A 219 -1.26 -12.05 17.20
CA MET A 219 -2.00 -10.81 17.00
C MET A 219 -1.53 -10.08 15.74
N VAL A 220 -2.46 -9.62 14.90
CA VAL A 220 -2.13 -8.67 13.81
C VAL A 220 -2.37 -7.24 14.28
N SER A 221 -1.38 -6.37 14.10
CA SER A 221 -1.34 -5.03 14.68
C SER A 221 -0.81 -3.99 13.67
N PRO A 222 -1.15 -2.70 13.78
CA PRO A 222 -0.51 -1.70 12.93
C PRO A 222 0.99 -1.61 13.22
N MET A 223 1.78 -1.24 12.21
CA MET A 223 3.20 -0.95 12.40
C MET A 223 3.35 0.21 13.39
N MET A 224 4.04 -0.06 14.50
CA MET A 224 4.28 0.91 15.57
C MET A 224 5.73 0.83 16.01
N SER A 225 6.32 1.98 16.36
CA SER A 225 7.68 1.98 16.92
C SER A 225 7.73 1.25 18.25
N GLU A 226 8.88 0.69 18.61
CA GLU A 226 9.10 0.06 19.93
C GLU A 226 8.88 1.01 21.10
N LYS A 227 8.91 2.32 20.87
CA LYS A 227 8.64 3.34 21.90
C LYS A 227 7.15 3.48 22.23
N ASN A 228 6.27 2.99 21.36
CA ASN A 228 4.83 3.07 21.51
C ASN A 228 4.36 2.32 22.78
N SER A 229 3.40 2.91 23.49
CA SER A 229 2.90 2.39 24.78
C SER A 229 2.26 1.02 24.64
N PHE A 230 1.49 0.77 23.58
CA PHE A 230 0.90 -0.54 23.31
C PHE A 230 1.99 -1.59 23.11
N VAL A 231 2.98 -1.35 22.24
CA VAL A 231 4.05 -2.32 21.99
C VAL A 231 4.84 -2.62 23.26
N LYS A 232 5.17 -1.58 24.04
CA LYS A 232 5.85 -1.75 25.35
C LYS A 232 5.03 -2.58 26.32
N HIS A 233 3.74 -2.29 26.45
CA HIS A 233 2.82 -3.03 27.31
C HIS A 233 2.73 -4.49 26.91
N MET A 234 2.57 -4.76 25.61
CA MET A 234 2.48 -6.13 25.11
C MET A 234 3.77 -6.93 25.35
N LYS A 235 4.93 -6.30 25.14
CA LYS A 235 6.24 -6.89 25.44
C LYS A 235 6.43 -7.12 26.94
N SER A 236 6.16 -6.12 27.79
CA SER A 236 6.44 -6.20 29.22
C SER A 236 5.49 -7.13 29.99
N LYS A 237 4.19 -7.12 29.67
CA LYS A 237 3.18 -7.94 30.33
C LYS A 237 3.17 -9.37 29.79
N TYR A 238 3.20 -9.52 28.46
CA TYR A 238 3.00 -10.82 27.84
C TYR A 238 4.28 -11.48 27.32
N GLY A 239 5.41 -10.78 27.27
CA GLY A 239 6.64 -11.29 26.67
C GLY A 239 6.50 -11.52 25.17
N ALA A 240 5.63 -10.75 24.50
CA ALA A 240 5.34 -10.94 23.09
C ALA A 240 6.52 -10.56 22.19
N MET A 241 6.77 -11.35 21.14
CA MET A 241 7.75 -11.04 20.10
C MET A 241 7.09 -10.29 18.94
N THR A 242 7.80 -9.35 18.32
CA THR A 242 7.29 -8.58 17.19
C THR A 242 7.92 -9.01 15.87
N VAL A 243 7.07 -9.21 14.85
CA VAL A 243 7.47 -9.45 13.47
C VAL A 243 6.98 -8.27 12.64
N GLY A 244 7.90 -7.41 12.18
CA GLY A 244 7.59 -6.25 11.36
C GLY A 244 7.65 -6.59 9.87
N PHE A 245 6.60 -6.24 9.12
CA PHE A 245 6.54 -6.45 7.67
C PHE A 245 6.73 -5.14 6.93
N THR A 246 7.78 -5.03 6.12
CA THR A 246 8.07 -3.83 5.32
C THR A 246 9.08 -4.13 4.21
N GLY A 247 8.87 -3.59 3.00
CA GLY A 247 9.85 -3.74 1.91
C GLY A 247 11.25 -3.21 2.28
N TRP A 248 11.32 -2.21 3.17
CA TRP A 248 12.58 -1.66 3.68
C TRP A 248 13.45 -2.66 4.45
N ALA A 249 12.86 -3.76 4.95
CA ALA A 249 13.61 -4.83 5.62
C ALA A 249 14.60 -5.54 4.67
N LYS A 250 14.43 -5.38 3.35
CA LYS A 250 15.31 -5.98 2.34
C LYS A 250 16.72 -5.37 2.32
N SER A 251 16.88 -4.11 2.74
CA SER A 251 18.14 -3.39 2.61
C SER A 251 18.76 -3.04 3.96
N MET A 252 20.07 -3.27 4.07
CA MET A 252 20.85 -2.93 5.26
C MET A 252 21.07 -1.42 5.40
N ARG A 253 20.85 -0.64 4.32
CA ARG A 253 21.05 0.81 4.30
C ARG A 253 19.95 1.58 5.04
N PHE A 254 18.83 0.93 5.33
CA PHE A 254 17.66 1.54 5.95
C PHE A 254 17.36 0.90 7.31
N PRO A 255 18.04 1.34 8.40
CA PRO A 255 17.86 0.76 9.74
C PRO A 255 16.43 0.80 10.25
N PHE A 256 15.61 1.75 9.77
CA PHE A 256 14.20 1.83 10.15
C PHE A 256 13.37 0.63 9.69
N GLY A 257 13.82 -0.12 8.68
CA GLY A 257 13.21 -1.38 8.26
C GLY A 257 13.48 -2.56 9.20
N ARG A 258 14.28 -2.38 10.26
CA ARG A 258 14.75 -3.44 11.16
C ARG A 258 14.59 -3.10 12.64
N LYS A 259 13.42 -2.55 13.00
CA LYS A 259 13.07 -2.08 14.36
C LYS A 259 12.16 -3.04 15.14
N CYS A 260 12.13 -4.30 14.73
CA CYS A 260 11.30 -5.35 15.35
C CYS A 260 12.20 -6.53 15.68
N ASP A 261 11.75 -7.46 16.54
CA ASP A 261 12.54 -8.64 16.89
C ASP A 261 12.85 -9.49 15.64
N PHE A 262 11.89 -9.56 14.72
CA PHE A 262 12.07 -10.05 13.35
C PHE A 262 11.57 -9.02 12.35
N SER A 263 12.21 -8.90 11.19
CA SER A 263 11.79 -7.98 10.12
C SER A 263 11.77 -8.70 8.78
N ILE A 264 10.64 -8.60 8.08
CA ILE A 264 10.29 -9.43 6.91
C ILE A 264 10.07 -8.51 5.70
N PRO A 265 10.76 -8.75 4.57
CA PRO A 265 10.67 -7.93 3.36
C PRO A 265 9.38 -8.19 2.56
N LEU A 266 8.22 -7.85 3.16
CA LEU A 266 6.92 -7.89 2.50
C LEU A 266 6.46 -6.48 2.16
N SER A 267 6.22 -6.23 0.87
CA SER A 267 5.73 -4.97 0.35
C SER A 267 4.40 -5.12 -0.37
N ASP A 268 3.61 -4.06 -0.33
CA ASP A 268 2.39 -3.81 -1.10
C ASP A 268 2.67 -3.00 -2.37
N HIS A 269 3.93 -2.69 -2.64
CA HIS A 269 4.40 -2.05 -3.88
C HIS A 269 5.14 -3.07 -4.75
N CYS A 270 5.32 -2.74 -6.03
CA CYS A 270 6.25 -3.43 -6.90
C CYS A 270 7.68 -3.38 -6.33
N ASP A 271 8.40 -4.46 -6.51
CA ASP A 271 9.85 -4.48 -6.35
C ASP A 271 10.54 -3.92 -7.60
N PHE A 272 11.87 -3.84 -7.61
CA PHE A 272 12.61 -3.28 -8.74
C PHE A 272 12.35 -4.02 -10.06
N ASN A 273 12.30 -5.35 -10.04
CA ASN A 273 12.13 -6.15 -11.25
C ASN A 273 10.69 -6.03 -11.77
N GLU A 274 9.72 -5.97 -10.86
CA GLU A 274 8.31 -5.76 -11.17
C GLU A 274 8.03 -4.37 -11.73
N LEU A 275 8.70 -3.34 -11.21
CA LEU A 275 8.64 -2.00 -11.78
C LEU A 275 9.19 -1.99 -13.21
N THR A 276 10.34 -2.62 -13.44
CA THR A 276 10.92 -2.71 -14.78
C THR A 276 10.04 -3.51 -15.75
N ASP A 277 9.52 -4.67 -15.34
CA ASP A 277 8.59 -5.47 -16.16
C ASP A 277 7.31 -4.69 -16.50
N MET A 278 6.74 -4.00 -15.53
CA MET A 278 5.55 -3.17 -15.71
C MET A 278 5.78 -2.05 -16.74
N VAL A 279 6.93 -1.37 -16.67
CA VAL A 279 7.29 -0.33 -17.66
C VAL A 279 7.47 -0.93 -19.05
N LEU A 280 8.11 -2.08 -19.19
CA LEU A 280 8.30 -2.70 -20.51
C LEU A 280 6.98 -3.18 -21.12
N ARG A 281 6.06 -3.70 -20.28
CA ARG A 281 4.74 -4.18 -20.71
C ARG A 281 3.76 -3.07 -21.07
N SER A 282 3.94 -1.87 -20.55
CA SER A 282 3.10 -0.71 -20.91
C SER A 282 3.37 -0.23 -22.34
N GLU A 283 4.52 -0.59 -22.92
CA GLU A 283 4.99 -0.12 -24.23
C GLU A 283 5.01 1.42 -24.36
N ALA A 284 5.13 2.12 -23.23
CA ALA A 284 5.10 3.57 -23.19
C ALA A 284 6.27 4.19 -23.96
N GLU A 285 5.97 5.18 -24.79
CA GLU A 285 6.95 6.01 -25.47
C GLU A 285 7.67 6.94 -24.48
N LYS A 286 6.95 7.40 -23.45
CA LYS A 286 7.46 8.28 -22.40
C LYS A 286 7.10 7.76 -21.01
N VAL A 287 8.07 7.76 -20.10
CA VAL A 287 7.87 7.36 -18.69
C VAL A 287 8.26 8.50 -17.74
N TYR A 288 7.35 8.83 -16.83
CA TYR A 288 7.57 9.74 -15.72
C TYR A 288 7.62 8.96 -14.41
N THR A 289 8.75 9.05 -13.71
CA THR A 289 8.91 8.40 -12.41
C THR A 289 8.59 9.39 -11.29
N ILE A 290 7.77 8.95 -10.34
CA ILE A 290 7.39 9.69 -9.12
C ILE A 290 7.61 8.80 -7.89
N HIS A 291 7.59 9.37 -6.69
CA HIS A 291 7.69 8.67 -5.39
C HIS A 291 8.86 7.66 -5.24
N GLY A 292 9.82 7.93 -4.36
CA GLY A 292 10.93 7.02 -4.08
C GLY A 292 12.21 7.36 -4.86
N PHE A 293 12.82 6.37 -5.51
CA PHE A 293 14.14 6.48 -6.14
C PHE A 293 14.05 6.93 -7.61
N VAL A 294 13.46 8.11 -7.81
CA VAL A 294 13.06 8.62 -9.14
C VAL A 294 14.25 8.75 -10.09
N GLU A 295 15.38 9.29 -9.63
CA GLU A 295 16.55 9.52 -10.48
C GLU A 295 17.20 8.21 -10.89
N GLU A 296 17.40 7.30 -9.93
CA GLU A 296 18.06 6.02 -10.14
C GLU A 296 17.23 5.10 -11.03
N PHE A 297 15.91 5.06 -10.82
CA PHE A 297 15.02 4.25 -11.62
C PHE A 297 14.90 4.79 -13.05
N ALA A 298 14.70 6.10 -13.23
CA ALA A 298 14.70 6.70 -14.56
C ALA A 298 16.03 6.49 -15.30
N ALA A 299 17.17 6.59 -14.61
CA ALA A 299 18.48 6.29 -15.20
C ALA A 299 18.63 4.82 -15.61
N HIS A 300 18.04 3.88 -14.85
CA HIS A 300 18.00 2.47 -15.23
C HIS A 300 17.15 2.26 -16.50
N LEU A 301 15.95 2.82 -16.55
CA LEU A 301 15.06 2.72 -17.71
C LEU A 301 15.71 3.29 -18.98
N ARG A 302 16.41 4.42 -18.89
CA ARG A 302 17.17 4.98 -20.03
C ARG A 302 18.25 4.04 -20.54
N LYS A 303 18.91 3.25 -19.67
CA LYS A 303 19.87 2.22 -20.10
C LYS A 303 19.22 1.07 -20.86
N LEU A 304 17.92 0.82 -20.63
CA LEU A 304 17.12 -0.16 -21.36
C LEU A 304 16.53 0.40 -22.66
N GLY A 305 16.81 1.67 -23.00
CA GLY A 305 16.29 2.32 -24.20
C GLY A 305 14.91 2.96 -24.05
N VAL A 306 14.38 3.04 -22.82
CA VAL A 306 13.10 3.72 -22.54
C VAL A 306 13.34 5.20 -22.28
N ASP A 307 12.58 6.10 -22.93
CA ASP A 307 12.62 7.53 -22.60
C ASP A 307 11.93 7.75 -21.24
N ALA A 308 12.76 7.90 -20.20
CA ALA A 308 12.30 8.05 -18.83
C ALA A 308 12.93 9.27 -18.15
N GLN A 309 12.13 10.03 -17.40
CA GLN A 309 12.62 11.11 -16.55
C GLN A 309 11.81 11.25 -15.24
N PRO A 310 12.43 11.72 -14.16
CA PRO A 310 11.70 12.14 -12.97
C PRO A 310 10.76 13.30 -13.25
N LEU A 311 9.57 13.26 -12.66
CA LEU A 311 8.66 14.39 -12.69
C LEU A 311 8.96 15.27 -11.46
N ARG A 312 9.69 16.39 -11.63
CA ARG A 312 10.03 17.31 -10.52
C ARG A 312 8.99 18.43 -10.38
N GLU A 313 9.03 19.14 -9.25
CA GLU A 313 8.21 20.34 -9.04
C GLU A 313 8.51 21.42 -10.09
N ASP A 314 9.78 21.64 -10.43
CA ASP A 314 10.20 22.67 -11.40
C ASP A 314 10.12 22.25 -12.90
N SER A 315 9.48 21.12 -13.21
CA SER A 315 9.53 20.52 -14.57
C SER A 315 8.41 20.94 -15.53
N LEU A 316 7.55 21.91 -15.19
CA LEU A 316 6.28 22.11 -15.88
C LEU A 316 5.99 23.53 -16.41
N ASP A 317 7.01 24.38 -16.59
CA ASP A 317 6.77 25.63 -17.31
C ASP A 317 6.68 25.47 -18.84
N ASP A 318 6.93 24.29 -19.43
CA ASP A 318 6.86 24.11 -20.89
C ASP A 318 6.62 22.65 -21.37
N PHE A 319 5.61 21.90 -20.88
CA PHE A 319 5.22 20.63 -21.54
C PHE A 319 3.72 20.30 -21.47
N PHE A 320 3.16 20.13 -22.68
CA PHE A 320 1.77 19.85 -23.13
C PHE A 320 0.74 20.96 -22.94
#